data_AF-A0A116NSZ3-F1
#
_entry.id   AF-A0A116NSZ3-F1
#
_cell.length_a   1.000
_cell.length_b   1.000
_cell.length_c   1.000
_cell.angle_alpha   90.00
_cell.angle_beta   90.00
_cell.angle_gamma   90.00
#
_symmetry.space_group_name_H-M   'P 1'
#
loop_
_entity.id
_entity.type
_entity.pdbx_description
1 polymer ?
#
loop_
_entity_poly.entity_id
_entity_poly.type
_entity_poly.pdbx_seq_one_letter_code
_entity_poly.pdbx_strand_id
1 'polypeptide(L)'
;MKLLHSKSIRNCTELEEAIHQAEVERFSEMIASLPNYDCDIDVTFEDDYHKEMNYPLAHESNLHRIFEFIETQDIKNGVDTYLTDENDLAFRAFGQHYMANGKDGLLTTLITVKSFGEGRSPINMSKVFTPPTQALEKELSV
;
A
#
# COMPACT_ATOMS: atom_id res chain seq x y z
N MET A 1 5.83 4.37 9.19
CA MET A 1 5.43 3.31 8.22
C MET A 1 6.60 2.39 7.88
N LYS A 2 6.35 1.09 7.80
CA LYS A 2 7.32 0.03 7.49
C LYS A 2 7.01 -0.60 6.13
N LEU A 3 7.97 -0.59 5.20
CA LEU A 3 7.82 -1.25 3.91
C LEU A 3 7.71 -2.77 4.09
N LEU A 4 6.74 -3.39 3.42
CA LEU A 4 6.55 -4.84 3.42
C LEU A 4 7.28 -5.55 2.27
N HIS A 5 7.56 -4.85 1.18
CA HIS A 5 8.40 -5.36 0.10
C HIS A 5 9.87 -5.47 0.53
N SER A 6 10.63 -6.34 -0.14
CA SER A 6 12.09 -6.41 0.03
C SER A 6 12.78 -5.10 -0.40
N LYS A 7 12.22 -4.41 -1.40
CA LYS A 7 12.69 -3.13 -1.92
C LYS A 7 11.49 -2.32 -2.43
N SER A 8 11.56 -0.98 -2.37
CA SER A 8 10.54 -0.13 -3.01
C SER A 8 10.65 -0.25 -4.53
N ILE A 9 9.52 -0.31 -5.23
CA ILE A 9 9.48 -0.37 -6.71
C ILE A 9 10.30 0.74 -7.37
N ARG A 10 10.32 1.93 -6.75
CA ARG A 10 11.06 3.10 -7.23
C ARG A 10 12.58 2.90 -7.30
N ASN A 11 13.09 1.93 -6.54
CA ASN A 11 14.52 1.64 -6.44
C ASN A 11 14.87 0.28 -7.07
N CYS A 12 13.90 -0.43 -7.64
CA CYS A 12 14.14 -1.70 -8.31
C CYS A 12 14.89 -1.49 -9.63
N THR A 13 15.79 -2.43 -9.92
CA THR A 13 16.23 -2.72 -11.29
C THR A 13 15.17 -3.57 -11.98
N GLU A 14 15.22 -3.67 -13.31
CA GLU A 14 14.27 -4.47 -14.10
C GLU A 14 14.10 -5.92 -13.59
N LEU A 15 15.17 -6.56 -13.11
CA LEU A 15 15.08 -7.90 -12.52
C LEU A 15 14.41 -7.90 -11.14
N GLU A 16 14.68 -6.88 -10.32
CA GLU A 16 14.06 -6.74 -8.99
C GLU A 16 12.58 -6.36 -9.09
N GLU A 17 12.15 -5.73 -10.19
CA GLU A 17 10.72 -5.46 -10.44
C GLU A 17 9.90 -6.74 -10.54
N ALA A 18 10.44 -7.81 -11.12
CA ALA A 18 9.75 -9.11 -11.16
C ALA A 18 9.58 -9.72 -9.76
N ILE A 19 10.56 -9.55 -8.88
CA ILE A 19 10.48 -9.99 -7.47
C ILE A 19 9.43 -9.16 -6.73
N HIS A 20 9.47 -7.84 -6.91
CA HIS A 20 8.51 -6.93 -6.32
C HIS A 20 7.07 -7.24 -6.76
N GLN A 21 6.84 -7.50 -8.04
CA GLN A 21 5.54 -7.89 -8.57
C GLN A 21 5.04 -9.20 -7.95
N ALA A 22 5.90 -10.20 -7.78
CA ALA A 22 5.54 -11.44 -7.08
C ALA A 22 5.19 -11.20 -5.59
N GLU A 23 5.85 -10.25 -4.94
CA GLU A 23 5.50 -9.82 -3.57
C GLU A 23 4.11 -9.15 -3.53
N VAL A 24 3.78 -8.28 -4.50
CA VAL A 24 2.45 -7.67 -4.64
C VAL A 24 1.36 -8.73 -4.80
N GLU A 25 1.58 -9.71 -5.68
CA GLU A 25 0.66 -10.83 -5.91
C GLU A 25 0.44 -11.64 -4.63
N ARG A 26 1.52 -11.95 -3.90
CA ARG A 26 1.44 -12.62 -2.60
C ARG A 26 0.63 -11.81 -1.59
N PHE A 27 0.78 -10.48 -1.53
CA PHE A 27 -0.02 -9.66 -0.62
C PHE A 27 -1.51 -9.69 -1.00
N SER A 28 -1.82 -9.71 -2.30
CA SER A 28 -3.20 -9.86 -2.79
C SER A 28 -3.83 -11.19 -2.35
N GLU A 29 -3.10 -12.30 -2.52
CA GLU A 29 -3.54 -13.62 -2.05
C GLU A 29 -3.73 -13.68 -0.53
N MET A 30 -2.79 -13.10 0.23
CA MET A 30 -2.90 -13.00 1.69
C MET A 30 -4.16 -12.23 2.09
N ILE A 31 -4.42 -11.08 1.45
CA ILE A 31 -5.61 -10.27 1.70
C ILE A 31 -6.89 -11.06 1.39
N ALA A 32 -6.93 -11.76 0.26
CA ALA A 32 -8.08 -12.59 -0.12
C ALA A 32 -8.34 -13.75 0.85
N SER A 33 -7.30 -14.24 1.54
CA SER A 33 -7.43 -15.31 2.55
C SER A 33 -7.98 -14.84 3.90
N LEU A 34 -7.97 -13.54 4.18
CA LEU A 34 -8.50 -12.97 5.41
C LEU A 34 -10.03 -12.87 5.37
N PRO A 35 -10.71 -12.75 6.52
CA PRO A 35 -12.10 -12.31 6.54
C PRO A 35 -12.26 -10.98 5.78
N ASN A 36 -13.39 -10.82 5.09
CA ASN A 36 -13.69 -9.60 4.33
C ASN A 36 -14.10 -8.46 5.28
N TYR A 37 -13.14 -7.90 5.99
CA TYR A 37 -13.35 -6.85 6.99
C TYR A 37 -13.96 -5.59 6.38
N ASP A 38 -14.84 -4.93 7.12
CA ASP A 38 -15.24 -3.55 6.81
C ASP A 38 -14.01 -2.65 6.93
N CYS A 39 -13.90 -1.66 6.04
CA CYS A 39 -12.73 -0.81 5.95
C CYS A 39 -13.11 0.66 5.78
N ASP A 40 -12.42 1.52 6.52
CA ASP A 40 -12.33 2.95 6.22
C ASP A 40 -11.03 3.16 5.42
N ILE A 41 -11.13 3.79 4.25
CA ILE A 41 -10.02 4.05 3.33
C ILE A 41 -9.76 5.55 3.27
N ASP A 42 -8.55 5.97 3.63
CA ASP A 42 -8.07 7.35 3.51
C ASP A 42 -7.11 7.47 2.32
N VAL A 43 -7.38 8.39 1.40
CA VAL A 43 -6.52 8.70 0.25
C VAL A 43 -5.89 10.07 0.42
N THR A 44 -4.57 10.14 0.34
CA THR A 44 -3.79 11.38 0.43
C THR A 44 -2.80 11.48 -0.71
N PHE A 45 -2.50 12.71 -1.13
CA PHE A 45 -1.47 12.99 -2.14
C PHE A 45 -0.20 13.45 -1.44
N GLU A 46 0.94 12.87 -1.83
CA GLU A 46 2.22 13.14 -1.19
C GLU A 46 3.11 14.07 -2.02
N ASP A 47 2.84 14.22 -3.32
CA ASP A 47 3.56 15.15 -4.17
C ASP A 47 3.08 16.59 -4.02
N ASP A 48 4.01 17.54 -4.13
CA ASP A 48 3.79 18.97 -3.84
C ASP A 48 2.58 19.55 -4.59
N TYR A 49 2.41 19.19 -5.87
CA TYR A 49 1.38 19.79 -6.71
C TYR A 49 -0.01 19.24 -6.36
N HIS A 50 -0.19 17.91 -6.34
CA HIS A 50 -1.50 17.32 -6.10
C HIS A 50 -1.93 17.46 -4.64
N LYS A 51 -0.98 17.52 -3.70
CA LYS A 51 -1.26 17.79 -2.29
C LYS A 51 -1.86 19.18 -2.07
N GLU A 52 -1.46 20.19 -2.85
CA GLU A 52 -2.05 21.53 -2.80
C GLU A 52 -3.40 21.61 -3.53
N MET A 53 -3.57 20.82 -4.59
CA MET A 53 -4.76 20.89 -5.45
C MET A 53 -5.93 20.02 -5.00
N ASN A 54 -5.67 19.02 -4.15
CA ASN A 54 -6.67 18.03 -3.75
C ASN A 54 -6.82 17.95 -2.23
N TYR A 55 -8.01 17.53 -1.80
CA TYR A 55 -8.29 17.24 -0.40
C TYR A 55 -8.21 15.72 -0.17
N PRO A 56 -7.79 15.28 1.02
CA PRO A 56 -7.91 13.88 1.39
C PRO A 56 -9.33 13.37 1.21
N LEU A 57 -9.46 12.17 0.65
CA LEU A 57 -10.75 11.52 0.43
C LEU A 57 -10.89 10.33 1.38
N ALA A 58 -12.07 10.19 1.98
CA ALA A 58 -12.42 9.06 2.83
C ALA A 58 -13.51 8.23 2.14
N HIS A 59 -13.34 6.90 2.13
CA HIS A 59 -14.28 5.97 1.53
C HIS A 59 -14.56 4.80 2.50
N GLU A 60 -15.79 4.32 2.51
CA GLU A 60 -16.14 3.05 3.15
C GLU A 60 -16.11 1.94 2.10
N SER A 61 -15.49 0.82 2.43
CA SER A 61 -15.40 -0.37 1.56
C SER A 61 -15.13 -1.62 2.39
N ASN A 62 -14.78 -2.72 1.74
CA ASN A 62 -14.38 -3.96 2.40
C ASN A 62 -13.00 -4.40 1.91
N LEU A 63 -12.28 -5.13 2.75
CA LEU A 63 -10.88 -5.47 2.53
C LEU A 63 -10.63 -6.18 1.20
N HIS A 64 -11.51 -7.09 0.77
CA HIS A 64 -11.35 -7.84 -0.48
C HIS A 64 -11.46 -6.98 -1.73
N ARG A 65 -11.98 -5.75 -1.63
CA ARG A 65 -12.11 -4.81 -2.75
C ARG A 65 -10.95 -3.82 -2.82
N ILE A 66 -9.94 -3.95 -1.98
CA ILE A 66 -8.89 -2.95 -1.89
C ILE A 66 -8.06 -2.83 -3.18
N PHE A 67 -7.77 -3.95 -3.86
CA PHE A 67 -7.05 -3.90 -5.13
C PHE A 67 -7.91 -3.31 -6.25
N GLU A 68 -9.21 -3.59 -6.29
CA GLU A 68 -10.14 -2.90 -7.20
C GLU A 68 -10.10 -1.39 -6.96
N PHE A 69 -10.05 -0.95 -5.69
CA PHE A 69 -9.95 0.46 -5.35
C PHE A 69 -8.60 1.07 -5.77
N ILE A 70 -7.49 0.37 -5.50
CA ILE A 70 -6.15 0.80 -5.91
C ILE A 70 -6.07 0.96 -7.43
N GLU A 71 -6.66 0.05 -8.21
CA GLU A 71 -6.72 0.13 -9.68
C GLU A 71 -7.49 1.34 -10.23
N THR A 72 -8.36 1.98 -9.42
CA THR A 72 -9.02 3.23 -9.82
C THR A 72 -8.09 4.44 -9.74
N GLN A 73 -6.95 4.31 -9.06
CA GLN A 73 -5.94 5.37 -8.95
C GLN A 73 -5.03 5.37 -10.17
N ASP A 74 -4.35 6.50 -10.42
CA ASP A 74 -3.32 6.54 -11.45
C ASP A 74 -2.09 5.76 -10.98
N ILE A 75 -1.92 4.56 -11.53
CA ILE A 75 -0.78 3.68 -11.26
C ILE A 75 -0.08 3.41 -12.59
N LYS A 76 1.11 3.99 -12.76
CA LYS A 76 1.96 3.81 -13.94
C LYS A 76 3.32 3.23 -13.60
N ASN A 77 3.78 3.45 -12.37
CA ASN A 77 5.13 3.15 -11.92
C ASN A 77 5.11 2.22 -10.69
N GLY A 78 4.08 1.37 -10.59
CA GLY A 78 3.91 0.36 -9.55
C GLY A 78 3.35 0.87 -8.22
N VAL A 79 3.28 -0.04 -7.25
CA VAL A 79 2.68 0.21 -5.93
C VAL A 79 3.52 -0.45 -4.83
N ASP A 80 3.81 0.29 -3.77
CA ASP A 80 4.43 -0.28 -2.57
C ASP A 80 3.39 -0.50 -1.47
N THR A 81 3.57 -1.55 -0.66
CA THR A 81 2.72 -1.91 0.48
C THR A 81 3.50 -1.73 1.77
N TYR A 82 2.83 -1.15 2.76
CA TYR A 82 3.39 -0.78 4.05
C TYR A 82 2.47 -1.22 5.20
N LEU A 83 3.06 -1.34 6.38
CA LEU A 83 2.34 -1.20 7.64
C LEU A 83 2.50 0.23 8.17
N THR A 84 1.41 0.84 8.61
CA THR A 84 1.46 2.12 9.32
C THR A 84 1.99 1.93 10.75
N ASP A 85 2.30 3.03 11.43
CA ASP A 85 2.77 2.97 12.82
C ASP A 85 1.61 2.58 13.77
N GLU A 86 0.38 2.77 13.32
CA GLU A 86 -0.88 2.34 13.94
C GLU A 86 -1.24 0.87 13.66
N ASN A 87 -0.44 0.17 12.84
CA ASN A 87 -0.64 -1.21 12.38
C ASN A 87 -1.78 -1.42 11.35
N ASP A 88 -2.07 -0.40 10.54
CA ASP A 88 -2.96 -0.50 9.39
C ASP A 88 -2.18 -0.87 8.12
N LEU A 89 -2.87 -1.35 7.10
CA LEU A 89 -2.26 -1.50 5.77
C LEU A 89 -2.24 -0.16 5.06
N ALA A 90 -1.17 0.11 4.31
CA ALA A 90 -1.12 1.25 3.42
C ALA A 90 -0.47 0.88 2.08
N PHE A 91 -0.94 1.52 1.01
CA PHE A 91 -0.47 1.33 -0.35
C PHE A 91 -0.05 2.67 -0.93
N ARG A 92 1.20 2.77 -1.36
CA ARG A 92 1.72 3.94 -2.06
C ARG A 92 1.75 3.65 -3.55
N ALA A 93 0.82 4.25 -4.27
CA ALA A 93 0.69 4.18 -5.71
C ALA A 93 1.55 5.27 -6.37
N PHE A 94 2.34 4.88 -7.38
CA PHE A 94 3.13 5.80 -8.18
C PHE A 94 2.49 5.95 -9.56
N GLY A 95 1.91 7.13 -9.80
CA GLY A 95 1.23 7.49 -11.04
C GLY A 95 2.15 8.06 -12.09
N GLN A 96 1.62 8.90 -12.96
CA GLN A 96 2.35 9.49 -14.06
C GLN A 96 3.37 10.57 -13.62
N HIS A 97 4.47 10.69 -14.37
CA HIS A 97 5.37 11.83 -14.30
C HIS A 97 4.73 13.10 -14.87
N TYR A 98 4.88 14.22 -14.18
CA TYR A 98 4.33 15.49 -14.63
C TYR A 98 5.35 16.63 -14.48
N MET A 99 5.12 17.72 -15.20
CA MET A 99 5.86 18.97 -15.02
C MET A 99 4.88 20.08 -14.63
N ALA A 100 5.09 20.68 -13.46
CA ALA A 100 4.26 21.77 -12.96
C ALA A 100 5.16 22.87 -12.39
N ASN A 101 4.88 24.14 -12.73
CA ASN A 101 5.67 25.30 -12.27
C ASN A 101 7.19 25.16 -12.54
N GLY A 102 7.57 24.53 -13.65
CA GLY A 102 8.97 24.30 -14.02
C GLY A 102 9.69 23.25 -13.16
N LYS A 103 8.97 22.46 -12.38
CA LYS A 103 9.49 21.32 -11.61
C LYS A 103 8.93 20.01 -12.14
N ASP A 104 9.79 19.02 -12.26
CA ASP A 104 9.38 17.63 -12.48
C ASP A 104 8.80 17.07 -11.17
N GLY A 105 7.75 16.28 -11.31
CA GLY A 105 7.10 15.58 -10.21
C GLY A 105 6.65 14.18 -10.63
N LEU A 106 6.23 13.42 -9.64
CA LEU A 106 5.64 12.11 -9.80
C LEU A 106 4.40 12.07 -8.94
N LEU A 107 3.23 11.85 -9.57
CA LEU A 107 2.00 11.68 -8.83
C LEU A 107 2.17 10.53 -7.83
N THR A 108 2.07 10.83 -6.54
CA THR A 108 2.28 9.85 -5.48
C THR A 108 1.08 9.87 -4.56
N THR A 109 0.32 8.79 -4.55
CA THR A 109 -0.90 8.65 -3.77
C THR A 109 -0.70 7.61 -2.67
N LEU A 110 -0.97 7.99 -1.43
CA LEU A 110 -0.97 7.09 -0.29
C LEU A 110 -2.41 6.73 0.10
N ILE A 111 -2.71 5.44 0.09
CA ILE A 111 -4.01 4.84 0.41
C ILE A 111 -3.84 4.08 1.71
N THR A 112 -4.46 4.55 2.80
CA THR A 112 -4.42 3.88 4.11
C THR A 112 -5.73 3.16 4.36
N VAL A 113 -5.66 1.92 4.83
CA VAL A 113 -6.79 1.00 4.97
C VAL A 113 -6.90 0.55 6.42
N LYS A 114 -7.87 1.13 7.12
CA LYS A 114 -8.22 0.76 8.49
C LYS A 114 -9.28 -0.31 8.44
N SER A 115 -8.96 -1.52 8.87
CA SER A 115 -9.89 -2.65 8.84
C SER A 115 -10.52 -2.90 10.20
N PHE A 116 -11.78 -3.31 10.19
CA PHE A 116 -12.57 -3.51 11.38
C PHE A 116 -13.23 -4.89 11.41
N GLY A 117 -13.14 -5.55 12.57
CA GLY A 117 -13.87 -6.76 12.88
C GLY A 117 -15.25 -6.48 13.45
N GLU A 118 -15.84 -7.49 14.10
CA GLU A 118 -17.14 -7.38 14.76
C GLU A 118 -17.17 -6.20 15.75
N GLY A 119 -18.27 -5.44 15.72
CA GLY A 119 -18.46 -4.26 16.57
C GLY A 119 -17.54 -3.08 16.24
N ARG A 120 -16.99 -3.01 15.01
CA ARG A 120 -15.99 -2.03 14.59
C ARG A 120 -14.69 -2.06 15.41
N SER A 121 -14.31 -3.23 15.91
CA SER A 121 -13.03 -3.41 16.60
C SER A 121 -11.86 -3.33 15.60
N PRO A 122 -10.82 -2.51 15.85
CA PRO A 122 -9.72 -2.34 14.89
C PRO A 122 -8.90 -3.63 14.75
N ILE A 123 -8.59 -4.00 13.50
CA ILE A 123 -7.75 -5.14 13.17
C ILE A 123 -6.29 -4.72 13.11
N ASN A 124 -5.45 -5.36 13.90
CA ASN A 124 -4.00 -5.13 13.87
C ASN A 124 -3.37 -5.96 12.74
N MET A 125 -2.99 -5.31 11.64
CA MET A 125 -2.44 -5.96 10.45
C MET A 125 -0.99 -6.41 10.62
N SER A 126 -0.24 -5.89 11.60
CA SER A 126 1.14 -6.35 11.85
C SER A 126 1.22 -7.77 12.42
N LYS A 127 0.09 -8.32 12.88
CA LYS A 127 -0.03 -9.74 13.26
C LYS A 127 -0.15 -10.68 12.06
N VAL A 128 -0.49 -10.15 10.88
CA VAL A 128 -0.72 -10.92 9.66
C VAL A 128 0.41 -10.69 8.67
N PHE A 129 0.78 -9.43 8.46
CA PHE A 129 1.79 -9.04 7.49
C PHE A 129 3.12 -8.80 8.19
N THR A 130 4.15 -9.47 7.72
CA THR A 130 5.54 -9.23 8.15
C THR A 130 6.42 -9.13 6.93
N PRO A 131 7.43 -8.24 6.93
CA PRO A 131 8.34 -8.15 5.80
C PRO A 131 9.11 -9.47 5.61
N PRO A 132 9.44 -9.85 4.35
CA PRO A 132 10.17 -11.07 4.03
C PRO A 132 11.49 -11.23 4.80
N THR A 133 12.23 -10.14 5.01
CA THR A 133 13.49 -10.13 5.78
C THR A 133 13.31 -10.62 7.22
N GLN A 134 12.19 -10.26 7.85
CA GLN A 134 11.90 -10.68 9.23
C GLN A 134 11.30 -12.10 9.30
N ALA A 135 10.62 -12.56 8.24
CA ALA A 135 10.18 -13.94 8.11
C ALA A 135 11.37 -14.90 7.99
N LEU A 136 12.39 -14.53 7.21
CA LEU A 136 13.61 -15.32 7.03
C LEU A 136 14.42 -15.42 8.33
N GLU A 137 14.59 -14.31 9.07
CA GLU A 137 15.26 -14.32 10.38
C GLU A 137 14.54 -15.22 11.39
N LYS A 138 13.20 -15.23 11.37
CA LYS A 138 12.40 -16.06 12.27
C LYS A 138 12.51 -17.55 11.95
N GLU A 139 12.62 -17.92 10.67
CA GLU A 139 12.88 -19.30 10.25
C GLU A 139 14.31 -19.75 10.56
N LEU A 140 15.29 -18.86 10.46
CA LEU A 140 16.71 -19.14 10.74
C LEU A 140 17.04 -19.13 12.25
N SER A 141 16.13 -18.68 13.10
CA SER A 141 16.30 -18.62 14.56
C SER A 141 15.71 -19.84 15.29
N VAL A 142 15.30 -20.88 14.56
CA VAL A 142 14.74 -22.14 15.08
C VAL A 142 15.79 -23.24 15.12
#